data_AF-A0A5C5WR62-F1
#
_entry.id   AF-A0A5C5WR62-F1
#
_cell.length_a   1.000
_cell.length_b   1.000
_cell.length_c   1.000
_cell.angle_alpha   90.00
_cell.angle_beta   90.00
_cell.angle_gamma   90.00
#
_symmetry.space_group_name_H-M   'P 1'
#
loop_
_entity.id
_entity.type
_entity.pdbx_description
1 polymer ?
#
loop_
_entity_poly.entity_id
_entity_poly.type
_entity_poly.pdbx_seq_one_letter_code
_entity_poly.pdbx_strand_id
1 'polypeptide(L)'
;MMGPAAIAWDAAQYWRLSTLVLSGDLFFLSEPIAYRTPIYPWMLALIRAMTDTYALKAIVTVQGVLYVASAWIASVIAKRVTGLESAQWITLALLLPAVSAITFYATTLSEPLFVFVMMVNSLAVLDYAKHGTGGRAAWMAATFALLILTRPIAILLWVVHLAFLLVIHHQKTTPVSDFALVRKPLAAKMAQAAIAVGVMTLMIAPWIVRNHVLFDKFFLTKFTGRNIWIVTFQDGSGAGLPMPQTPAANELTRRLERVDAADEWQLTWQTAHALVASGLSDPACDDLMKTVATDAIKSDPGKFGLKAVRRIINFWRTPITDLPLPAPEDRYSSVRRWQVQIPIAEAAIDNRAGKHLWVNSVLMLAMITAGVILIARNATRSYGVWIVGILMYFCVVTGIVEIPAYRYRMVVEPYVALLIGSAVAVSANHWIRKRSDKPAN
;
A
#
# COMPACT_ATOMS: atom_id res chain seq x y z
N MET A 1 17.24 -20.32 1.40
CA MET A 1 15.90 -19.83 0.94
C MET A 1 15.20 -20.88 0.09
N MET A 2 14.23 -21.60 0.64
CA MET A 2 13.45 -22.62 -0.11
C MET A 2 12.43 -22.06 -1.12
N GLY A 3 12.63 -20.82 -1.60
CA GLY A 3 11.67 -20.08 -2.44
C GLY A 3 11.26 -20.83 -3.71
N PRO A 4 10.13 -20.48 -4.35
CA PRO A 4 9.10 -19.50 -3.95
C PRO A 4 8.38 -19.88 -2.65
N ALA A 5 7.79 -18.90 -1.95
CA ALA A 5 6.91 -19.21 -0.82
C ALA A 5 5.70 -20.04 -1.30
N ALA A 6 5.10 -20.82 -0.40
CA ALA A 6 3.96 -21.65 -0.75
C ALA A 6 2.77 -20.82 -1.23
N ILE A 7 2.02 -21.36 -2.18
CA ILE A 7 0.78 -20.75 -2.66
C ILE A 7 -0.32 -21.04 -1.63
N ALA A 8 -0.34 -20.24 -0.56
CA ALA A 8 -1.31 -20.32 0.52
C ALA A 8 -2.01 -18.98 0.75
N TRP A 9 -3.13 -19.00 1.47
CA TRP A 9 -3.86 -17.79 1.87
C TRP A 9 -4.16 -16.85 0.68
N ASP A 10 -3.76 -15.58 0.78
CA ASP A 10 -3.90 -14.57 -0.28
C ASP A 10 -3.24 -14.99 -1.61
N ALA A 11 -2.09 -15.65 -1.56
CA ALA A 11 -1.38 -16.08 -2.76
C ALA A 11 -2.20 -17.11 -3.55
N ALA A 12 -2.91 -18.02 -2.85
CA ALA A 12 -3.81 -18.98 -3.48
C ALA A 12 -5.00 -18.32 -4.16
N GLN A 13 -5.57 -17.27 -3.56
CA GLN A 13 -6.65 -16.51 -4.19
C GLN A 13 -6.16 -15.78 -5.45
N TYR A 14 -5.00 -15.12 -5.40
CA TYR A 14 -4.44 -14.47 -6.59
C TYR A 14 -4.07 -15.46 -7.69
N TRP A 15 -3.56 -16.64 -7.31
CA TRP A 15 -3.29 -17.72 -8.24
C TRP A 15 -4.57 -18.20 -8.93
N ARG A 16 -5.63 -18.45 -8.16
CA ARG A 16 -6.96 -18.81 -8.69
C ARG A 16 -7.49 -17.76 -9.66
N LEU A 17 -7.50 -16.48 -9.27
CA LEU A 17 -7.98 -15.38 -10.11
C LEU A 17 -7.18 -15.27 -11.42
N SER A 18 -5.87 -15.46 -11.39
CA SER A 18 -5.07 -15.48 -12.62
C SER A 18 -5.37 -16.68 -13.52
N THR A 19 -5.87 -17.80 -12.98
CA THR A 19 -6.37 -18.92 -13.80
C THR A 19 -7.64 -18.54 -14.57
N LEU A 20 -8.54 -17.75 -13.97
CA LEU A 20 -9.74 -17.24 -14.67
C LEU A 20 -9.36 -16.32 -15.84
N VAL A 21 -8.36 -15.45 -15.64
CA VAL A 21 -7.84 -14.59 -16.72
C VAL A 21 -7.29 -15.43 -17.87
N LEU A 22 -6.54 -16.49 -17.56
CA LEU A 22 -5.99 -17.41 -18.56
C LEU A 22 -7.08 -18.16 -19.33
N SER A 23 -8.23 -18.44 -18.71
CA SER A 23 -9.40 -19.02 -19.39
C SER A 23 -10.25 -17.99 -20.14
N GLY A 24 -9.79 -16.75 -20.28
CA GLY A 24 -10.48 -15.68 -21.01
C GLY A 24 -11.43 -14.83 -20.18
N ASP A 25 -11.62 -15.13 -18.89
CA ASP A 25 -12.47 -14.34 -18.00
C ASP A 25 -11.69 -13.16 -17.38
N LEU A 26 -11.37 -12.18 -18.23
CA LEU A 26 -10.59 -10.99 -17.86
C LEU A 26 -11.25 -10.15 -16.76
N PHE A 27 -12.57 -10.21 -16.65
CA PHE A 27 -13.38 -9.39 -15.75
C PHE A 27 -13.94 -10.17 -14.56
N PHE A 28 -13.55 -11.43 -14.37
CA PHE A 28 -14.05 -12.32 -13.31
C PHE A 28 -15.58 -12.39 -13.29
N LEU A 29 -16.24 -12.49 -14.45
CA LEU A 29 -17.70 -12.61 -14.54
C LEU A 29 -18.18 -13.97 -14.01
N SER A 30 -17.34 -15.01 -14.10
CA SER A 30 -17.64 -16.34 -13.57
C SER A 30 -17.49 -16.43 -12.05
N GLU A 31 -16.79 -15.48 -11.41
CA GLU A 31 -16.54 -15.50 -9.97
C GLU A 31 -16.96 -14.16 -9.33
N PRO A 32 -18.11 -14.10 -8.65
CA PRO A 32 -18.67 -12.86 -8.10
C PRO A 32 -17.94 -12.38 -6.82
N ILE A 33 -16.64 -12.12 -6.94
CA ILE A 33 -15.81 -11.50 -5.90
C ILE A 33 -15.90 -9.97 -5.99
N ALA A 34 -16.13 -9.30 -4.86
CA ALA A 34 -16.20 -7.84 -4.79
C ALA A 34 -14.97 -7.19 -4.10
N TYR A 35 -14.10 -7.96 -3.45
CA TYR A 35 -13.02 -7.43 -2.61
C TYR A 35 -11.62 -7.39 -3.23
N ARG A 36 -11.45 -7.87 -4.47
CA ARG A 36 -10.16 -7.85 -5.19
C ARG A 36 -10.22 -6.93 -6.40
N THR A 37 -9.05 -6.44 -6.82
CA THR A 37 -8.89 -5.61 -8.01
C THR A 37 -8.06 -6.34 -9.06
N PRO A 38 -8.15 -5.95 -10.35
CA PRO A 38 -7.76 -6.84 -11.44
C PRO A 38 -6.27 -6.85 -11.79
N ILE A 39 -5.54 -5.76 -11.51
CA ILE A 39 -4.21 -5.53 -12.10
C ILE A 39 -3.20 -6.62 -11.70
N TYR A 40 -3.19 -7.02 -10.44
CA TYR A 40 -2.25 -8.04 -9.98
C TYR A 40 -2.57 -9.44 -10.55
N PRO A 41 -3.83 -9.93 -10.51
CA PRO A 41 -4.21 -11.14 -11.26
C PRO A 41 -3.87 -11.10 -12.76
N TRP A 42 -4.06 -9.97 -13.44
CA TRP A 42 -3.71 -9.82 -14.86
C TRP A 42 -2.21 -9.96 -15.08
N MET A 43 -1.38 -9.34 -14.23
CA MET A 43 0.08 -9.50 -14.29
C MET A 43 0.48 -10.97 -14.08
N LEU A 44 -0.11 -11.65 -13.10
CA LEU A 44 0.17 -13.07 -12.85
C LEU A 44 -0.21 -13.94 -14.05
N ALA A 45 -1.37 -13.70 -14.64
CA ALA A 45 -1.84 -14.44 -15.81
C ALA A 45 -0.90 -14.24 -17.01
N LEU A 46 -0.47 -13.02 -17.28
CA LEU A 46 0.48 -12.72 -18.35
C LEU A 46 1.81 -13.47 -18.15
N ILE A 47 2.37 -13.44 -16.94
CA ILE A 47 3.62 -14.14 -16.64
C ILE A 47 3.44 -15.66 -16.79
N ARG A 48 2.34 -16.21 -16.27
CA ARG A 48 2.00 -17.64 -16.38
C ARG A 48 1.85 -18.09 -17.83
N ALA A 49 1.16 -17.31 -18.65
CA ALA A 49 1.00 -17.59 -20.09
C ALA A 49 2.34 -17.67 -20.83
N MET A 50 3.32 -16.86 -20.41
CA MET A 50 4.63 -16.78 -21.07
C MET A 50 5.65 -17.82 -20.55
N THR A 51 5.46 -18.40 -19.38
CA THR A 51 6.52 -19.18 -18.69
C THR A 51 6.10 -20.56 -18.20
N ASP A 52 4.82 -20.92 -18.32
CA ASP A 52 4.27 -22.26 -18.05
C ASP A 52 4.79 -22.88 -16.74
N THR A 53 5.57 -23.97 -16.80
CA THR A 53 6.13 -24.66 -15.61
C THR A 53 7.09 -23.81 -14.75
N TYR A 54 7.63 -22.70 -15.28
CA TYR A 54 8.52 -21.78 -14.58
C TYR A 54 7.82 -20.55 -13.99
N ALA A 55 6.48 -20.51 -14.02
CA ALA A 55 5.68 -19.36 -13.61
C ALA A 55 6.07 -18.76 -12.25
N LEU A 56 6.18 -19.56 -11.18
CA LEU A 56 6.52 -19.00 -9.87
C LEU A 56 7.92 -18.38 -9.82
N LYS A 57 8.91 -19.00 -10.48
CA LYS A 57 10.26 -18.44 -10.56
C LYS A 57 10.23 -17.10 -11.29
N ALA A 58 9.52 -17.05 -12.43
CA ALA A 58 9.36 -15.82 -13.21
C ALA A 58 8.63 -14.72 -12.43
N ILE A 59 7.56 -15.06 -11.71
CA ILE A 59 6.81 -14.12 -10.85
C ILE A 59 7.73 -13.51 -9.78
N VAL A 60 8.48 -14.34 -9.04
CA VAL A 60 9.41 -13.86 -8.00
C VAL A 60 10.51 -13.00 -8.61
N THR A 61 11.05 -13.38 -9.78
CA THR A 61 12.04 -12.55 -10.49
C THR A 61 11.46 -11.19 -10.87
N VAL A 62 10.26 -11.15 -11.45
CA VAL A 62 9.57 -9.90 -11.80
C VAL A 62 9.31 -9.05 -10.55
N GLN A 63 8.80 -9.63 -9.46
CA GLN A 63 8.60 -8.92 -8.20
C GLN A 63 9.91 -8.35 -7.64
N GLY A 64 11.02 -9.08 -7.75
CA GLY A 64 12.35 -8.60 -7.39
C GLY A 64 12.81 -7.41 -8.25
N VAL A 65 12.57 -7.46 -9.57
CA VAL A 65 12.85 -6.34 -10.48
C VAL A 65 11.99 -5.12 -10.12
N LEU A 66 10.70 -5.31 -9.84
CA LEU A 66 9.79 -4.24 -9.42
C LEU A 66 10.26 -3.60 -8.10
N TYR A 67 10.78 -4.39 -7.17
CA TYR A 67 11.36 -3.85 -5.94
C TYR A 67 12.60 -2.99 -6.19
N VAL A 68 13.57 -3.49 -6.97
CA VAL A 68 14.78 -2.72 -7.32
C VAL A 68 14.42 -1.43 -8.06
N ALA A 69 13.47 -1.51 -8.99
CA ALA A 69 12.95 -0.33 -9.69
C ALA A 69 12.28 0.66 -8.73
N SER A 70 11.53 0.19 -7.74
CA SER A 70 10.92 1.03 -6.71
C SER A 70 11.97 1.75 -5.87
N ALA A 71 13.02 1.04 -5.43
CA ALA A 71 14.14 1.60 -4.69
C ALA A 71 14.88 2.68 -5.49
N TRP A 72 15.13 2.40 -6.78
CA TRP A 72 15.74 3.36 -7.69
C TRP A 72 14.87 4.61 -7.87
N ILE A 73 13.58 4.46 -8.15
CA ILE A 73 12.67 5.60 -8.30
C ILE A 73 12.62 6.42 -7.01
N ALA A 74 12.56 5.80 -5.83
CA ALA A 74 12.60 6.51 -4.55
C ALA A 74 13.88 7.35 -4.40
N SER A 75 15.03 6.82 -4.77
CA SER A 75 16.30 7.57 -4.75
C SER A 75 16.35 8.73 -5.76
N VAL A 76 15.75 8.55 -6.95
CA VAL A 76 15.60 9.63 -7.95
C VAL A 76 14.68 10.72 -7.41
N ILE A 77 13.60 10.34 -6.72
CA ILE A 77 12.72 11.30 -6.03
C ILE A 77 13.52 12.05 -4.96
N ALA A 78 14.39 11.39 -4.19
CA ALA A 78 15.22 12.02 -3.16
C ALA A 78 16.14 13.09 -3.74
N LYS A 79 16.82 12.77 -4.85
CA LYS A 79 17.63 13.72 -5.61
C LYS A 79 16.80 14.90 -6.10
N ARG A 80 15.59 14.67 -6.64
CA ARG A 80 14.71 15.74 -7.14
C ARG A 80 14.16 16.63 -6.03
N VAL A 81 13.82 16.07 -4.89
CA VAL A 81 13.28 16.80 -3.73
C VAL A 81 14.36 17.70 -3.12
N THR A 82 15.59 17.21 -3.04
CA THR A 82 16.69 17.93 -2.36
C THR A 82 17.56 18.76 -3.29
N GLY A 83 17.60 18.44 -4.59
CA GLY A 83 18.58 18.96 -5.54
C GLY A 83 20.00 18.41 -5.34
N LEU A 84 20.19 17.39 -4.48
CA LEU A 84 21.51 16.87 -4.10
C LEU A 84 21.73 15.46 -4.64
N GLU A 85 22.86 15.21 -5.30
CA GLU A 85 23.20 13.88 -5.81
C GLU A 85 23.43 12.87 -4.69
N SER A 86 23.99 13.31 -3.57
CA SER A 86 24.21 12.47 -2.38
C SER A 86 22.91 11.89 -1.82
N ALA A 87 21.77 12.57 -1.96
CA ALA A 87 20.47 12.08 -1.50
C ALA A 87 20.05 10.78 -2.20
N GLN A 88 20.43 10.61 -3.48
CA GLN A 88 20.14 9.39 -4.23
C GLN A 88 20.85 8.19 -3.60
N TRP A 89 22.17 8.28 -3.44
CA TRP A 89 23.00 7.19 -2.94
C TRP A 89 22.71 6.86 -1.47
N ILE A 90 22.48 7.88 -0.63
CA ILE A 90 22.09 7.66 0.77
C ILE A 90 20.74 6.94 0.84
N THR A 91 19.76 7.33 0.01
CA THR A 91 18.46 6.66 -0.04
C THR A 91 18.57 5.20 -0.46
N LEU A 92 19.39 4.88 -1.47
CA LEU A 92 19.65 3.50 -1.88
C LEU A 92 20.31 2.69 -0.76
N ALA A 93 21.33 3.25 -0.10
CA ALA A 93 22.01 2.59 1.01
C ALA A 93 21.06 2.27 2.17
N LEU A 94 20.13 3.19 2.48
CA LEU A 94 19.12 2.99 3.53
C LEU A 94 18.06 1.92 3.21
N LEU A 95 17.93 1.51 1.95
CA LEU A 95 17.04 0.41 1.54
C LEU A 95 17.70 -0.97 1.61
N LEU A 96 19.03 -1.05 1.73
CA LEU A 96 19.73 -2.33 1.85
C LEU A 96 19.29 -3.16 3.08
N PRO A 97 19.04 -2.56 4.26
CA PRO A 97 18.58 -3.30 5.44
C PRO A 97 17.13 -3.81 5.38
N ALA A 98 16.37 -3.51 4.32
CA ALA A 98 14.98 -3.95 4.15
C ALA A 98 14.88 -5.44 3.74
N VAL A 99 15.69 -6.30 4.38
CA VAL A 99 15.78 -7.75 4.13
C VAL A 99 14.42 -8.43 4.30
N SER A 100 13.60 -7.97 5.25
CA SER A 100 12.29 -8.54 5.50
C SER A 100 11.35 -8.39 4.30
N ALA A 101 11.46 -7.29 3.54
CA ALA A 101 10.66 -7.07 2.34
C ALA A 101 10.95 -8.14 1.25
N ILE A 102 12.18 -8.66 1.20
CA ILE A 102 12.59 -9.72 0.26
C ILE A 102 11.73 -10.98 0.42
N THR A 103 11.35 -11.34 1.64
CA THR A 103 10.50 -12.52 1.88
C THR A 103 9.09 -12.34 1.35
N PHE A 104 8.53 -11.13 1.45
CA PHE A 104 7.25 -10.79 0.84
C PHE A 104 7.35 -10.73 -0.69
N TYR A 105 8.51 -10.34 -1.24
CA TYR A 105 8.78 -10.35 -2.69
C TYR A 105 9.00 -11.76 -3.25
N ALA A 106 9.36 -12.71 -2.41
CA ALA A 106 9.39 -14.13 -2.75
C ALA A 106 8.02 -14.82 -2.62
N THR A 107 6.98 -14.08 -2.20
CA THR A 107 5.60 -14.56 -2.05
C THR A 107 4.71 -13.91 -3.11
N THR A 108 3.80 -14.69 -3.69
CA THR A 108 2.85 -14.22 -4.71
C THR A 108 1.80 -13.28 -4.10
N LEU A 109 2.20 -12.05 -3.83
CA LEU A 109 1.41 -10.98 -3.23
C LEU A 109 1.42 -9.71 -4.10
N SER A 110 0.35 -8.91 -3.99
CA SER A 110 0.14 -7.68 -4.76
C SER A 110 1.08 -6.52 -4.41
N GLU A 111 1.68 -6.58 -3.24
CA GLU A 111 2.48 -5.55 -2.59
C GLU A 111 3.62 -5.01 -3.48
N PRO A 112 4.43 -5.84 -4.18
CA PRO A 112 5.60 -5.33 -4.91
C PRO A 112 5.16 -4.51 -6.13
N LEU A 113 4.11 -4.96 -6.81
CA LEU A 113 3.49 -4.22 -7.90
C LEU A 113 2.86 -2.92 -7.39
N PHE A 114 2.16 -2.98 -6.25
CA PHE A 114 1.56 -1.80 -5.65
C PHE A 114 2.62 -0.74 -5.30
N VAL A 115 3.73 -1.13 -4.67
CA VAL A 115 4.84 -0.25 -4.32
C VAL A 115 5.47 0.37 -5.56
N PHE A 116 5.71 -0.43 -6.60
CA PHE A 116 6.26 0.06 -7.86
C PHE A 116 5.35 1.10 -8.52
N VAL A 117 4.06 0.77 -8.69
CA VAL A 117 3.09 1.70 -9.29
C VAL A 117 2.95 2.97 -8.44
N MET A 118 3.04 2.85 -7.11
CA MET A 118 3.03 4.01 -6.19
C MET A 118 4.26 4.91 -6.38
N MET A 119 5.45 4.34 -6.54
CA MET A 119 6.67 5.10 -6.84
C MET A 119 6.60 5.77 -8.22
N VAL A 120 6.11 5.07 -9.24
CA VAL A 120 5.89 5.62 -10.58
C VAL A 120 4.88 6.77 -10.54
N ASN A 121 3.76 6.60 -9.82
CA ASN A 121 2.77 7.66 -9.65
C ASN A 121 3.36 8.89 -8.95
N SER A 122 4.18 8.70 -7.92
CA SER A 122 4.86 9.79 -7.22
C SER A 122 5.79 10.58 -8.13
N LEU A 123 6.55 9.87 -8.96
CA LEU A 123 7.39 10.49 -9.97
C LEU A 123 6.55 11.25 -11.01
N ALA A 124 5.41 10.68 -11.43
CA ALA A 124 4.47 11.33 -12.34
C ALA A 124 3.85 12.61 -11.74
N VAL A 125 3.51 12.60 -10.45
CA VAL A 125 3.03 13.78 -9.71
C VAL A 125 4.10 14.87 -9.69
N LEU A 126 5.36 14.53 -9.44
CA LEU A 126 6.48 15.48 -9.48
C LEU A 126 6.73 16.02 -10.89
N ASP A 127 6.66 15.16 -11.92
CA ASP A 127 6.81 15.57 -13.31
C ASP A 127 5.68 16.51 -13.75
N TYR A 128 4.44 16.23 -13.34
CA TYR A 128 3.31 17.12 -13.57
C TYR A 128 3.49 18.42 -12.78
N ALA A 129 3.90 18.36 -11.51
CA ALA A 129 4.17 19.55 -10.71
C ALA A 129 5.22 20.46 -11.38
N LYS A 130 6.26 19.88 -12.00
CA LYS A 130 7.35 20.61 -12.69
C LYS A 130 6.96 21.21 -14.05
N HIS A 131 6.22 20.49 -14.89
CA HIS A 131 5.97 20.91 -16.29
C HIS A 131 4.52 21.36 -16.54
N GLY A 132 3.57 20.81 -15.77
CA GLY A 132 2.15 21.13 -15.82
C GLY A 132 1.53 20.98 -17.21
N THR A 133 1.89 19.99 -18.02
CA THR A 133 1.34 19.78 -19.37
C THR A 133 0.18 18.79 -19.35
N GLY A 134 -0.71 18.84 -20.36
CA GLY A 134 -1.84 17.90 -20.49
C GLY A 134 -1.40 16.43 -20.52
N GLY A 135 -0.34 16.11 -21.28
CA GLY A 135 0.22 14.75 -21.32
C GLY A 135 0.75 14.27 -19.96
N ARG A 136 1.33 15.17 -19.15
CA ARG A 136 1.78 14.83 -17.79
C ARG A 136 0.61 14.69 -16.82
N ALA A 137 -0.47 15.46 -17.00
CA ALA A 137 -1.72 15.28 -16.24
C ALA A 137 -2.35 13.91 -16.55
N ALA A 138 -2.41 13.53 -17.82
CA ALA A 138 -2.88 12.22 -18.27
C ALA A 138 -2.03 11.08 -17.68
N TRP A 139 -0.70 11.19 -17.73
CA TRP A 139 0.21 10.20 -17.16
C TRP A 139 0.07 10.05 -15.63
N MET A 140 -0.05 11.17 -14.92
CA MET A 140 -0.31 11.18 -13.48
C MET A 140 -1.64 10.50 -13.16
N ALA A 141 -2.70 10.79 -13.91
CA ALA A 141 -4.01 10.16 -13.73
C ALA A 141 -4.02 8.66 -14.07
N ALA A 142 -3.35 8.26 -15.16
CA ALA A 142 -3.26 6.87 -15.57
C ALA A 142 -2.51 6.02 -14.53
N THR A 143 -1.37 6.50 -14.05
CA THR A 143 -0.61 5.81 -12.98
C THR A 143 -1.39 5.76 -11.67
N PHE A 144 -2.19 6.79 -11.36
CA PHE A 144 -3.06 6.79 -10.18
C PHE A 144 -4.23 5.81 -10.31
N ALA A 145 -4.85 5.72 -11.49
CA ALA A 145 -5.88 4.72 -11.78
C ALA A 145 -5.33 3.29 -11.65
N LEU A 146 -4.15 3.02 -12.21
CA LEU A 146 -3.44 1.74 -12.03
C LEU A 146 -3.14 1.46 -10.57
N LEU A 147 -2.76 2.47 -9.79
CA LEU A 147 -2.50 2.32 -8.36
C LEU A 147 -3.78 1.86 -7.61
N ILE A 148 -4.90 2.53 -7.87
CA ILE A 148 -6.22 2.21 -7.31
C ILE A 148 -6.68 0.80 -7.73
N LEU A 149 -6.51 0.45 -9.00
CA LEU A 149 -6.84 -0.87 -9.55
C LEU A 149 -5.84 -1.96 -9.15
N THR A 150 -4.71 -1.60 -8.55
CA THR A 150 -3.78 -2.55 -7.93
C THR A 150 -4.17 -2.80 -6.48
N ARG A 151 -4.43 -1.73 -5.71
CA ARG A 151 -5.08 -1.82 -4.39
C ARG A 151 -5.94 -0.59 -4.11
N PRO A 152 -7.20 -0.78 -3.67
CA PRO A 152 -8.13 0.33 -3.44
C PRO A 152 -7.76 1.18 -2.22
N ILE A 153 -6.85 0.71 -1.35
CA ILE A 153 -6.33 1.49 -0.23
C ILE A 153 -5.64 2.79 -0.66
N ALA A 154 -5.30 2.98 -1.93
CA ALA A 154 -4.77 4.26 -2.44
C ALA A 154 -5.85 5.30 -2.80
N ILE A 155 -7.15 4.97 -2.69
CA ILE A 155 -8.22 5.81 -3.24
C ILE A 155 -8.27 7.23 -2.65
N LEU A 156 -7.85 7.45 -1.41
CA LEU A 156 -7.85 8.79 -0.80
C LEU A 156 -6.51 9.51 -0.93
N LEU A 157 -5.51 8.87 -1.53
CA LEU A 157 -4.18 9.44 -1.72
C LEU A 157 -4.19 10.67 -2.66
N TRP A 158 -5.21 10.80 -3.53
CA TRP A 158 -5.37 12.01 -4.37
C TRP A 158 -5.52 13.28 -3.54
N VAL A 159 -6.06 13.22 -2.31
CA VAL A 159 -6.18 14.39 -1.44
C VAL A 159 -4.81 14.93 -1.09
N VAL A 160 -3.86 14.03 -0.76
CA VAL A 160 -2.47 14.37 -0.44
C VAL A 160 -1.75 14.92 -1.68
N HIS A 161 -1.95 14.31 -2.84
CA HIS A 161 -1.39 14.83 -4.10
C HIS A 161 -1.97 16.18 -4.51
N LEU A 162 -3.28 16.38 -4.38
CA LEU A 162 -3.96 17.62 -4.71
C LEU A 162 -3.49 18.75 -3.78
N ALA A 163 -3.43 18.50 -2.46
CA ALA A 163 -2.90 19.46 -1.50
C ALA A 163 -1.47 19.88 -1.85
N PHE A 164 -0.59 18.92 -2.16
CA PHE A 164 0.77 19.20 -2.61
C PHE A 164 0.80 20.04 -3.88
N LEU A 165 0.01 19.67 -4.89
CA LEU A 165 -0.07 20.42 -6.14
C LEU A 165 -0.58 21.84 -5.91
N LEU A 166 -1.62 22.04 -5.09
CA LEU A 166 -2.12 23.38 -4.75
C LEU A 166 -1.06 24.25 -4.07
N VAL A 167 -0.34 23.69 -3.08
CA VAL A 167 0.74 24.40 -2.38
C VAL A 167 1.87 24.77 -3.33
N ILE A 168 2.36 23.82 -4.13
CA ILE A 168 3.42 24.09 -5.13
C ILE A 168 2.95 25.09 -6.18
N HIS A 169 1.68 25.09 -6.58
CA HIS A 169 1.13 26.06 -7.53
C HIS A 169 0.97 27.46 -6.92
N HIS A 170 0.76 27.56 -5.61
CA HIS A 170 0.63 28.82 -4.90
C HIS A 170 1.99 29.47 -4.61
N GLN A 171 3.01 28.69 -4.23
CA GLN A 171 4.35 29.18 -3.88
C GLN A 171 5.17 29.74 -5.06
N LYS A 172 4.65 29.66 -6.30
CA LYS A 172 5.29 30.12 -7.56
C LYS A 172 5.58 31.62 -7.64
N THR A 173 5.32 32.38 -6.57
CA THR A 173 5.62 33.81 -6.44
C THR A 173 7.00 34.09 -5.87
N THR A 174 7.74 33.10 -5.36
CA THR A 174 9.09 33.32 -4.81
C THR A 174 10.20 32.90 -5.80
N PRO A 175 11.13 33.80 -6.16
CA PRO A 175 12.12 33.61 -7.23
C PRO A 175 13.27 32.63 -6.92
N VAL A 176 13.15 31.79 -5.87
CA VAL A 176 14.29 31.06 -5.28
C VAL A 176 14.39 29.60 -5.74
N SER A 177 13.49 29.11 -6.60
CA SER A 177 13.50 27.69 -7.02
C SER A 177 13.68 27.57 -8.53
N ASP A 178 14.59 26.69 -8.96
CA ASP A 178 14.80 26.27 -10.37
C ASP A 178 13.54 25.71 -11.07
N PHE A 179 12.41 25.63 -10.35
CA PHE A 179 11.08 25.33 -10.88
C PHE A 179 10.33 26.62 -11.21
N ALA A 180 10.88 27.46 -12.09
CA ALA A 180 10.18 28.60 -12.67
C ALA A 180 9.04 28.09 -13.59
N LEU A 181 7.95 27.64 -12.97
CA LEU A 181 6.76 27.20 -13.67
C LEU A 181 6.09 28.41 -14.32
N VAL A 182 5.98 28.36 -15.64
CA VAL A 182 5.20 29.32 -16.43
C VAL A 182 3.80 29.43 -15.82
N ARG A 183 3.38 30.65 -15.43
CA ARG A 183 2.02 30.90 -14.95
C ARG A 183 1.03 30.49 -16.05
N LYS A 184 0.25 29.45 -15.78
CA LYS A 184 -0.79 28.99 -16.70
C LYS A 184 -2.12 29.66 -16.39
N PRO A 185 -2.88 30.09 -17.42
CA PRO A 185 -4.22 30.62 -17.22
C PRO A 185 -5.12 29.56 -16.57
N LEU A 186 -6.16 30.01 -15.85
CA LEU A 186 -7.10 29.11 -15.16
C LEU A 186 -7.71 28.09 -16.13
N ALA A 187 -8.05 28.51 -17.35
CA ALA A 187 -8.58 27.62 -18.39
C ALA A 187 -7.65 26.43 -18.70
N ALA A 188 -6.33 26.65 -18.76
CA ALA A 188 -5.36 25.57 -18.99
C ALA A 188 -5.29 24.60 -17.81
N LYS A 189 -5.41 25.11 -16.56
CA LYS A 189 -5.48 24.26 -15.37
C LYS A 189 -6.76 23.43 -15.34
N MET A 190 -7.89 24.03 -15.70
CA MET A 190 -9.19 23.34 -15.80
C MET A 190 -9.17 22.27 -16.89
N ALA A 191 -8.59 22.55 -18.06
CA ALA A 191 -8.41 21.57 -19.11
C ALA A 191 -7.55 20.37 -18.66
N GLN A 192 -6.48 20.62 -17.91
CA GLN A 192 -5.63 19.55 -17.36
C GLN A 192 -6.35 18.73 -16.30
N ALA A 193 -7.14 19.36 -15.43
CA ALA A 193 -7.98 18.67 -14.47
C ALA A 193 -9.02 17.79 -15.18
N ALA A 194 -9.67 18.29 -16.23
CA ALA A 194 -10.61 17.53 -17.04
C ALA A 194 -9.93 16.33 -17.73
N ILE A 195 -8.72 16.52 -18.28
CA ILE A 195 -7.92 15.41 -18.84
C ILE A 195 -7.63 14.35 -17.77
N ALA A 196 -7.19 14.77 -16.58
CA ALA A 196 -6.88 13.84 -15.49
C ALA A 196 -8.11 13.06 -15.04
N VAL A 197 -9.24 13.72 -14.82
CA VAL A 197 -10.52 13.08 -14.46
C VAL A 197 -11.00 12.14 -15.56
N GLY A 198 -10.93 12.57 -16.82
CA GLY A 198 -11.33 11.76 -17.98
C GLY A 198 -10.51 10.47 -18.11
N VAL A 199 -9.18 10.57 -18.05
CA VAL A 199 -8.28 9.40 -18.12
C VAL A 199 -8.51 8.46 -16.94
N MET A 200 -8.61 8.98 -15.72
CA MET A 200 -8.84 8.16 -14.53
C MET A 200 -10.19 7.44 -14.62
N THR A 201 -11.24 8.15 -15.05
CA THR A 201 -12.58 7.57 -15.23
C THR A 201 -12.56 6.48 -16.28
N LEU A 202 -11.95 6.71 -17.45
CA LEU A 202 -11.87 5.74 -18.53
C LEU A 202 -11.17 4.43 -18.10
N MET A 203 -10.13 4.52 -17.28
CA MET A 203 -9.39 3.34 -16.82
C MET A 203 -10.11 2.58 -15.70
N ILE A 204 -10.79 3.29 -14.80
CA ILE A 204 -11.48 2.67 -13.66
C ILE A 204 -12.89 2.16 -14.04
N ALA A 205 -13.56 2.84 -14.97
CA ALA A 205 -14.95 2.56 -15.35
C ALA A 205 -15.21 1.10 -15.73
N PRO A 206 -14.38 0.39 -16.52
CA PRO A 206 -14.64 -1.01 -16.85
C PRO A 206 -14.83 -1.91 -15.62
N TRP A 207 -14.05 -1.66 -14.57
CA TRP A 207 -14.16 -2.42 -13.32
C TRP A 207 -15.41 -2.07 -12.51
N ILE A 208 -15.78 -0.77 -12.46
CA ILE A 208 -17.00 -0.33 -11.78
C ILE A 208 -18.24 -0.87 -12.52
N VAL A 209 -18.25 -0.82 -13.86
CA VAL A 209 -19.33 -1.36 -14.70
C VAL A 209 -19.46 -2.86 -14.49
N ARG A 210 -18.36 -3.62 -14.46
CA ARG A 210 -18.36 -5.04 -14.10
C ARG A 210 -19.05 -5.29 -12.75
N ASN A 211 -18.72 -4.50 -11.74
CA ASN A 211 -19.34 -4.66 -10.42
C ASN A 211 -20.83 -4.30 -10.42
N HIS A 212 -21.25 -3.32 -11.22
CA HIS A 212 -22.67 -3.03 -11.40
C HIS A 212 -23.40 -4.21 -12.07
N VAL A 213 -22.81 -4.83 -13.10
CA VAL A 213 -23.40 -5.99 -13.77
C VAL A 213 -23.56 -7.19 -12.82
N LEU A 214 -22.57 -7.47 -11.96
CA LEU A 214 -22.62 -8.64 -11.08
C LEU A 214 -23.39 -8.42 -9.77
N PHE A 215 -23.46 -7.18 -9.29
CA PHE A 215 -23.95 -6.88 -7.94
C PHE A 215 -25.00 -5.78 -7.88
N ASP A 216 -25.44 -5.26 -9.03
CA ASP A 216 -26.41 -4.17 -9.17
C ASP A 216 -25.99 -2.88 -8.42
N LYS A 217 -24.68 -2.65 -8.24
CA LYS A 217 -24.15 -1.48 -7.53
C LYS A 217 -22.84 -0.97 -8.15
N PHE A 218 -22.73 0.34 -8.32
CA PHE A 218 -21.48 0.99 -8.74
C PHE A 218 -20.50 1.13 -7.57
N PHE A 219 -19.46 0.31 -7.55
CA PHE A 219 -18.36 0.43 -6.60
C PHE A 219 -17.07 -0.11 -7.21
N LEU A 220 -15.92 0.29 -6.66
CA LEU A 220 -14.63 -0.26 -7.07
C LEU A 220 -14.35 -1.61 -6.38
N THR A 221 -14.48 -1.63 -5.05
CA THR A 221 -14.35 -2.83 -4.21
C THR A 221 -15.21 -2.72 -2.96
N LYS A 222 -15.66 -3.86 -2.42
CA LYS A 222 -16.34 -3.98 -1.12
C LYS A 222 -15.49 -4.84 -0.19
N PHE A 223 -14.75 -4.17 0.69
CA PHE A 223 -13.89 -4.82 1.68
C PHE A 223 -13.86 -4.08 3.03
N THR A 224 -14.66 -3.02 3.15
CA THR A 224 -14.65 -2.17 4.33
C THR A 224 -15.27 -2.88 5.53
N GLY A 225 -16.28 -3.73 5.31
CA GLY A 225 -16.90 -4.51 6.37
C GLY A 225 -15.92 -5.46 7.03
N ARG A 226 -15.19 -6.25 6.24
CA ARG A 226 -14.16 -7.18 6.74
C ARG A 226 -13.02 -6.47 7.47
N ASN A 227 -12.56 -5.35 6.91
CA ASN A 227 -11.53 -4.52 7.53
C ASN A 227 -12.01 -3.95 8.86
N ILE A 228 -13.18 -3.33 8.92
CA ILE A 228 -13.68 -2.79 10.21
C ILE A 228 -13.98 -3.93 11.19
N TRP A 229 -14.41 -5.10 10.73
CA TRP A 229 -14.63 -6.28 11.58
C TRP A 229 -13.36 -6.68 12.35
N ILE A 230 -12.23 -6.79 11.65
CA ILE A 230 -10.96 -7.24 12.24
C ILE A 230 -10.54 -6.34 13.40
N VAL A 231 -10.63 -5.02 13.22
CA VAL A 231 -10.22 -4.03 14.24
C VAL A 231 -11.26 -3.84 15.34
N THR A 232 -12.50 -4.25 15.12
CA THR A 232 -13.60 -4.10 16.09
C THR A 232 -13.61 -5.27 17.07
N PHE A 233 -13.56 -6.50 16.55
CA PHE A 233 -13.89 -7.69 17.34
C PHE A 233 -12.68 -8.54 17.75
N GLN A 234 -11.59 -8.54 16.98
CA GLN A 234 -10.43 -9.34 17.38
C GLN A 234 -9.74 -8.76 18.61
N ASP A 235 -9.19 -9.65 19.44
CA ASP A 235 -8.41 -9.28 20.61
C ASP A 235 -6.97 -8.82 20.24
N GLY A 236 -6.19 -8.40 21.24
CA GLY A 236 -4.84 -7.89 21.07
C GLY A 236 -4.83 -6.44 20.55
N SER A 237 -4.51 -6.28 19.26
CA SER A 237 -4.44 -4.96 18.60
C SER A 237 -5.82 -4.44 18.15
N GLY A 238 -6.81 -5.32 18.02
CA GLY A 238 -8.20 -4.92 17.83
C GLY A 238 -8.82 -4.31 19.09
N ALA A 239 -10.06 -3.85 18.96
CA ALA A 239 -10.79 -3.22 20.06
C ALA A 239 -11.40 -4.24 21.02
N GLY A 240 -11.59 -5.51 20.60
CA GLY A 240 -12.21 -6.55 21.43
C GLY A 240 -13.58 -6.09 21.95
N LEU A 241 -14.39 -5.47 21.10
CA LEU A 241 -15.75 -5.10 21.46
C LEU A 241 -16.63 -6.36 21.50
N PRO A 242 -17.63 -6.44 22.38
CA PRO A 242 -18.59 -7.54 22.35
C PRO A 242 -19.51 -7.43 21.12
N MET A 243 -20.13 -8.54 20.74
CA MET A 243 -21.22 -8.52 19.76
C MET A 243 -22.35 -7.62 20.27
N PRO A 244 -22.80 -6.61 19.50
CA PRO A 244 -23.85 -5.71 19.95
C PRO A 244 -25.20 -6.41 19.93
N GLN A 245 -26.15 -5.94 20.74
CA GLN A 245 -27.52 -6.47 20.78
C GLN A 245 -28.41 -5.69 19.80
N THR A 246 -28.15 -5.83 18.49
CA THR A 246 -28.91 -5.14 17.42
C THR A 246 -29.55 -6.13 16.44
N PRO A 247 -30.59 -5.71 15.69
CA PRO A 247 -31.20 -6.58 14.67
C PRO A 247 -30.20 -7.13 13.64
N ALA A 248 -29.17 -6.37 13.29
CA ALA A 248 -28.12 -6.81 12.38
C ALA A 248 -27.24 -7.91 13.00
N ALA A 249 -26.90 -7.80 14.29
CA ALA A 249 -26.16 -8.83 15.00
C ALA A 249 -26.97 -10.12 15.15
N ASN A 250 -28.26 -10.00 15.48
CA ASN A 250 -29.18 -11.15 15.52
C ASN A 250 -29.27 -11.85 14.17
N GLU A 251 -29.31 -11.09 13.07
CA GLU A 251 -29.31 -11.65 11.71
C GLU A 251 -27.99 -12.38 11.39
N LEU A 252 -26.86 -11.81 11.79
CA LEU A 252 -25.56 -12.43 11.63
C LEU A 252 -25.48 -13.76 12.41
N THR A 253 -25.82 -13.75 13.71
CA THR A 253 -25.81 -14.96 14.55
C THR A 253 -26.72 -16.05 13.96
N ARG A 254 -27.96 -15.69 13.59
CA ARG A 254 -28.90 -16.63 12.95
C ARG A 254 -28.35 -17.27 11.69
N ARG A 255 -27.55 -16.52 10.90
CA ARG A 255 -26.91 -17.04 9.67
C ARG A 255 -25.73 -17.95 9.97
N LEU A 256 -24.93 -17.62 10.98
CA LEU A 256 -23.80 -18.44 11.41
C LEU A 256 -24.28 -19.77 12.02
N GLU A 257 -25.35 -19.75 12.82
CA GLU A 257 -25.98 -20.95 13.39
C GLU A 257 -26.47 -21.94 12.31
N ARG A 258 -27.01 -21.43 11.19
CA ARG A 258 -27.47 -22.27 10.07
C ARG A 258 -26.36 -23.09 9.40
N VAL A 259 -25.11 -22.68 9.55
CA VAL A 259 -23.94 -23.33 8.96
C VAL A 259 -22.93 -23.79 10.01
N ASP A 260 -23.36 -23.91 11.27
CA ASP A 260 -22.57 -24.40 12.39
C ASP A 260 -21.24 -23.64 12.60
N ALA A 261 -21.29 -22.30 12.44
CA ALA A 261 -20.12 -21.42 12.53
C ALA A 261 -20.28 -20.31 13.60
N ALA A 262 -21.20 -20.49 14.55
CA ALA A 262 -21.53 -19.48 15.55
C ALA A 262 -20.35 -19.19 16.50
N ASP A 263 -19.52 -20.19 16.81
CA ASP A 263 -18.41 -20.06 17.77
C ASP A 263 -17.20 -19.30 17.22
N GLU A 264 -17.09 -19.16 15.88
CA GLU A 264 -15.92 -18.59 15.20
C GLU A 264 -16.16 -17.15 14.67
N TRP A 265 -17.20 -16.47 15.15
CA TRP A 265 -17.62 -15.17 14.62
C TRP A 265 -16.55 -14.06 14.73
N GLN A 266 -15.56 -14.20 15.62
CA GLN A 266 -14.46 -13.22 15.74
C GLN A 266 -13.44 -13.33 14.60
N LEU A 267 -13.39 -14.47 13.91
CA LEU A 267 -12.42 -14.74 12.85
C LEU A 267 -13.00 -14.25 11.52
N THR A 268 -12.54 -13.07 11.07
CA THR A 268 -13.08 -12.32 9.93
C THR A 268 -13.33 -13.17 8.69
N TRP A 269 -12.37 -14.01 8.31
CA TRP A 269 -12.48 -14.82 7.09
C TRP A 269 -13.40 -16.03 7.24
N GLN A 270 -13.42 -16.68 8.41
CA GLN A 270 -14.37 -17.76 8.70
C GLN A 270 -15.79 -17.21 8.74
N THR A 271 -15.99 -16.07 9.40
CA THR A 271 -17.28 -15.37 9.43
C THR A 271 -17.75 -15.00 8.03
N ALA A 272 -16.89 -14.40 7.21
CA ALA A 272 -17.25 -14.05 5.84
C ALA A 272 -17.60 -15.28 4.99
N HIS A 273 -16.84 -16.36 5.10
CA HIS A 273 -17.14 -17.61 4.38
C HIS A 273 -18.45 -18.25 4.86
N ALA A 274 -18.71 -18.27 6.17
CA ALA A 274 -19.93 -18.78 6.75
C ALA A 274 -21.17 -17.98 6.32
N LEU A 275 -21.06 -16.64 6.28
CA LEU A 275 -22.12 -15.77 5.79
C LEU A 275 -22.42 -16.01 4.31
N VAL A 276 -21.40 -16.17 3.46
CA VAL A 276 -21.59 -16.53 2.05
C VAL A 276 -22.20 -17.94 1.92
N ALA A 277 -21.74 -18.91 2.71
CA ALA A 277 -22.30 -20.26 2.75
C ALA A 277 -23.77 -20.27 3.21
N SER A 278 -24.19 -19.31 4.03
CA SER A 278 -25.60 -19.10 4.42
C SER A 278 -26.49 -18.53 3.30
N GLY A 279 -25.92 -18.26 2.11
CA GLY A 279 -26.63 -17.75 0.94
C GLY A 279 -26.55 -16.23 0.75
N LEU A 280 -25.70 -15.49 1.49
CA LEU A 280 -25.46 -14.08 1.20
C LEU A 280 -24.51 -13.90 0.02
N SER A 281 -24.76 -12.88 -0.80
CA SER A 281 -23.78 -12.42 -1.78
C SER A 281 -22.57 -11.79 -1.09
N ASP A 282 -21.41 -11.80 -1.75
CA ASP A 282 -20.16 -11.25 -1.21
C ASP A 282 -20.28 -9.77 -0.76
N PRO A 283 -20.94 -8.86 -1.51
CA PRO A 283 -21.21 -7.50 -1.04
C PRO A 283 -22.19 -7.42 0.13
N ALA A 284 -23.23 -8.27 0.16
CA ALA A 284 -24.21 -8.27 1.25
C ALA A 284 -23.59 -8.77 2.56
N CYS A 285 -22.69 -9.76 2.47
CA CYS A 285 -21.83 -10.18 3.57
C CYS A 285 -21.01 -9.00 4.12
N ASP A 286 -20.30 -8.25 3.25
CA ASP A 286 -19.50 -7.10 3.68
C ASP A 286 -20.38 -6.00 4.30
N ASP A 287 -21.55 -5.71 3.73
CA ASP A 287 -22.49 -4.72 4.24
C ASP A 287 -23.06 -5.12 5.62
N LEU A 288 -23.37 -6.41 5.84
CA LEU A 288 -23.82 -6.93 7.14
C LEU A 288 -22.71 -6.84 8.19
N MET A 289 -21.50 -7.33 7.88
CA MET A 289 -20.35 -7.23 8.77
C MET A 289 -20.03 -5.78 9.14
N LYS A 290 -20.08 -4.87 8.16
CA LYS A 290 -19.89 -3.42 8.38
C LYS A 290 -20.92 -2.86 9.34
N THR A 291 -22.20 -3.21 9.17
CA THR A 291 -23.30 -2.71 10.00
C THR A 291 -23.12 -3.15 11.45
N VAL A 292 -22.91 -4.44 11.67
CA VAL A 292 -22.68 -5.02 13.00
C VAL A 292 -21.45 -4.41 13.68
N ALA A 293 -20.34 -4.27 12.95
CA ALA A 293 -19.14 -3.65 13.51
C ALA A 293 -19.35 -2.16 13.83
N THR A 294 -20.10 -1.43 13.00
CA THR A 294 -20.46 -0.02 13.25
C THR A 294 -21.35 0.12 14.48
N ASP A 295 -22.31 -0.78 14.68
CA ASP A 295 -23.18 -0.80 15.85
C ASP A 295 -22.38 -1.06 17.13
N ALA A 296 -21.42 -1.99 17.08
CA ALA A 296 -20.49 -2.24 18.18
C ALA A 296 -19.65 -1.00 18.51
N ILE A 297 -19.07 -0.34 17.49
CA ILE A 297 -18.31 0.90 17.66
C ILE A 297 -19.17 2.01 18.28
N LYS A 298 -20.43 2.14 17.87
CA LYS A 298 -21.36 3.13 18.44
C LYS A 298 -21.68 2.85 19.90
N SER A 299 -21.67 1.58 20.32
CA SER A 299 -21.91 1.20 21.72
C SER A 299 -20.75 1.57 22.65
N ASP A 300 -19.51 1.58 22.15
CA ASP A 300 -18.31 1.98 22.90
C ASP A 300 -17.28 2.70 22.00
N PRO A 301 -17.55 3.96 21.60
CA PRO A 301 -16.69 4.71 20.70
C PRO A 301 -15.35 5.06 21.35
N GLY A 302 -15.31 5.20 22.68
CA GLY A 302 -14.11 5.53 23.45
C GLY A 302 -13.07 4.41 23.39
N LYS A 303 -13.49 3.16 23.66
CA LYS A 303 -12.60 1.99 23.58
C LYS A 303 -12.08 1.77 22.17
N PHE A 304 -12.93 1.90 21.15
CA PHE A 304 -12.50 1.81 19.75
C PHE A 304 -11.51 2.91 19.39
N GLY A 305 -11.81 4.16 19.72
CA GLY A 305 -10.97 5.32 19.42
C GLY A 305 -9.58 5.23 20.07
N LEU A 306 -9.51 4.86 21.34
CA LEU A 306 -8.24 4.65 22.06
C LEU A 306 -7.39 3.56 21.39
N LYS A 307 -8.01 2.45 21.00
CA LYS A 307 -7.34 1.35 20.30
C LYS A 307 -6.90 1.74 18.89
N ALA A 308 -7.68 2.55 18.17
CA ALA A 308 -7.29 3.11 16.87
C ALA A 308 -6.05 4.00 16.97
N VAL A 309 -6.00 4.93 17.93
CA VAL A 309 -4.81 5.76 18.18
C VAL A 309 -3.60 4.90 18.52
N ARG A 310 -3.78 3.88 19.37
CA ARG A 310 -2.72 2.92 19.69
C ARG A 310 -2.23 2.18 18.45
N ARG A 311 -3.12 1.76 17.54
CA ARG A 311 -2.76 1.11 16.26
C ARG A 311 -1.99 2.05 15.33
N ILE A 312 -2.38 3.33 15.25
CA ILE A 312 -1.65 4.36 14.46
C ILE A 312 -0.21 4.50 14.97
N ILE A 313 0.01 4.58 16.28
CA ILE A 313 1.36 4.63 16.85
C ILE A 313 2.11 3.30 16.63
N ASN A 314 1.42 2.18 16.84
CA ASN A 314 2.02 0.86 16.73
C ASN A 314 2.32 0.45 15.29
N PHE A 315 1.67 1.05 14.28
CA PHE A 315 1.99 0.84 12.85
C PHE A 315 3.50 0.90 12.58
N TRP A 316 4.20 1.83 13.22
CA TRP A 316 5.64 1.98 13.07
C TRP A 316 6.45 1.04 13.95
N ARG A 317 5.89 0.62 15.09
CA ARG A 317 6.57 -0.16 16.14
C ARG A 317 6.39 -1.67 15.99
N THR A 318 5.40 -2.14 15.24
CA THR A 318 5.07 -3.56 15.11
C THR A 318 6.28 -4.38 14.66
N PRO A 319 6.76 -5.34 15.48
CA PRO A 319 7.82 -6.24 15.09
C PRO A 319 7.35 -7.20 14.00
N ILE A 320 8.27 -7.62 13.15
CA ILE A 320 7.98 -8.58 12.08
C ILE A 320 8.03 -9.99 12.69
N THR A 321 6.91 -10.45 13.23
CA THR A 321 6.80 -11.81 13.80
C THR A 321 6.51 -12.84 12.71
N ASP A 322 5.60 -12.50 11.80
CA ASP A 322 5.08 -13.44 10.81
C ASP A 322 5.66 -13.14 9.43
N LEU A 323 6.58 -14.00 8.99
CA LEU A 323 7.05 -14.02 7.62
C LEU A 323 6.32 -15.14 6.86
N PRO A 324 5.99 -14.93 5.58
CA PRO A 324 5.49 -16.02 4.76
C PRO A 324 6.58 -17.09 4.65
N LEU A 325 6.37 -18.21 5.32
CA LEU A 325 7.27 -19.36 5.25
C LEU A 325 6.85 -20.30 4.12
N PRO A 326 7.80 -21.02 3.51
CA PRO A 326 7.49 -22.11 2.60
C PRO A 326 6.69 -23.18 3.37
N ALA A 327 5.45 -23.47 2.94
CA ALA A 327 4.68 -24.57 3.51
C ALA A 327 5.28 -25.93 3.07
N PRO A 328 5.32 -26.93 3.98
CA PRO A 328 5.84 -28.26 3.67
C PRO A 328 5.01 -28.99 2.60
N GLU A 329 3.69 -28.78 2.60
CA GLU A 329 2.76 -29.36 1.64
C GLU A 329 2.22 -28.27 0.71
N ASP A 330 2.35 -28.45 -0.60
CA ASP A 330 1.77 -27.55 -1.60
C ASP A 330 0.61 -28.24 -2.31
N ARG A 331 -0.56 -27.60 -2.35
CA ARG A 331 -1.68 -28.06 -3.19
C ARG A 331 -1.37 -27.93 -4.68
N TYR A 332 -0.27 -27.26 -5.05
CA TYR A 332 0.18 -27.03 -6.42
C TYR A 332 1.49 -27.77 -6.71
N SER A 333 1.48 -29.10 -6.51
CA SER A 333 2.63 -30.01 -6.60
C SER A 333 3.43 -29.99 -7.92
N SER A 334 2.88 -29.39 -8.98
CA SER A 334 3.53 -29.31 -10.29
C SER A 334 4.60 -28.20 -10.41
N VAL A 335 4.69 -27.26 -9.46
CA VAL A 335 5.60 -26.12 -9.60
C VAL A 335 6.95 -26.35 -8.91
N ARG A 336 8.05 -26.20 -9.66
CA ARG A 336 9.42 -26.39 -9.15
C ARG A 336 9.84 -25.26 -8.20
N ARG A 337 10.34 -25.62 -7.01
CA ARG A 337 10.98 -24.72 -6.05
C ARG A 337 12.50 -24.71 -6.21
N TRP A 338 13.19 -23.69 -5.68
CA TRP A 338 14.64 -23.56 -5.74
C TRP A 338 15.36 -24.54 -4.82
N GLN A 339 14.76 -24.89 -3.67
CA GLN A 339 15.31 -25.85 -2.68
C GLN A 339 16.77 -25.57 -2.24
N VAL A 340 17.27 -24.33 -2.38
CA VAL A 340 18.63 -23.95 -1.98
C VAL A 340 18.62 -23.25 -0.61
N GLN A 341 19.35 -23.79 0.36
CA GLN A 341 19.64 -23.11 1.62
C GLN A 341 20.87 -22.21 1.45
N ILE A 342 20.75 -20.96 1.91
CA ILE A 342 21.85 -19.99 1.84
C ILE A 342 22.04 -19.47 3.27
N PRO A 343 23.02 -19.98 4.03
CA PRO A 343 23.14 -19.71 5.46
C PRO A 343 23.22 -18.22 5.79
N ILE A 344 23.91 -17.43 4.96
CA ILE A 344 24.03 -15.97 5.14
C ILE A 344 22.65 -15.30 5.00
N ALA A 345 21.83 -15.74 4.04
CA ALA A 345 20.51 -15.17 3.82
C ALA A 345 19.55 -15.54 4.97
N GLU A 346 19.66 -16.76 5.49
CA GLU A 346 18.90 -17.22 6.66
C GLU A 346 19.29 -16.45 7.92
N ALA A 347 20.59 -16.31 8.18
CA ALA A 347 21.08 -15.49 9.29
C ALA A 347 20.64 -14.01 9.18
N ALA A 348 20.63 -13.44 7.96
CA ALA A 348 20.16 -12.09 7.72
C ALA A 348 18.64 -11.94 7.95
N ILE A 349 17.84 -12.96 7.59
CA ILE A 349 16.41 -12.99 7.89
C ILE A 349 16.22 -13.09 9.41
N ASP A 350 16.93 -13.98 10.11
CA ASP A 350 16.73 -14.23 11.54
C ASP A 350 17.14 -13.05 12.43
N ASN A 351 18.16 -12.30 11.98
CA ASN A 351 18.69 -11.11 12.65
C ASN A 351 18.22 -9.79 12.00
N ARG A 352 17.14 -9.83 11.21
CA ARG A 352 16.61 -8.65 10.52
C ARG A 352 16.22 -7.54 11.50
N ALA A 353 16.54 -6.30 11.13
CA ALA A 353 16.23 -5.09 11.90
C ALA A 353 14.76 -5.00 12.34
N GLY A 354 13.82 -5.32 11.45
CA GLY A 354 12.39 -5.18 11.72
C GLY A 354 11.84 -6.13 12.79
N LYS A 355 12.56 -7.19 13.17
CA LYS A 355 12.18 -8.10 14.26
C LYS A 355 12.25 -7.41 15.63
N HIS A 356 13.09 -6.38 15.76
CA HIS A 356 13.36 -5.73 17.04
C HIS A 356 12.52 -4.47 17.23
N LEU A 357 11.72 -4.44 18.31
CA LEU A 357 10.86 -3.30 18.67
C LEU A 357 11.64 -1.99 18.85
N TRP A 358 12.82 -2.04 19.45
CA TRP A 358 13.64 -0.85 19.68
C TRP A 358 14.14 -0.25 18.37
N VAL A 359 14.54 -1.07 17.39
CA VAL A 359 14.98 -0.61 16.05
C VAL A 359 13.82 0.09 15.34
N ASN A 360 12.64 -0.52 15.37
CA ASN A 360 11.43 0.08 14.81
C ASN A 360 11.08 1.43 15.48
N SER A 361 11.30 1.54 16.79
CA SER A 361 11.06 2.78 17.55
C SER A 361 12.10 3.86 17.20
N VAL A 362 13.37 3.50 17.03
CA VAL A 362 14.43 4.41 16.54
C VAL A 362 14.12 4.89 15.13
N LEU A 363 13.69 3.99 14.24
CA LEU A 363 13.28 4.34 12.88
C LEU A 363 12.12 5.34 12.88
N MET A 364 11.13 5.15 13.76
CA MET A 364 10.02 6.10 13.92
C MET A 364 10.50 7.49 14.33
N LEU A 365 11.41 7.58 15.32
CA LEU A 365 11.99 8.86 15.74
C LEU A 365 12.84 9.50 14.63
N ALA A 366 13.59 8.70 13.87
CA ALA A 366 14.37 9.15 12.73
C ALA A 366 13.49 9.74 11.63
N MET A 367 12.33 9.12 11.33
CA MET A 367 11.37 9.66 10.37
C MET A 367 10.76 10.99 10.84
N ILE A 368 10.35 11.09 12.10
CA ILE A 368 9.80 12.35 12.66
C ILE A 368 10.84 13.46 12.52
N THR A 369 12.09 13.19 12.93
CA THR A 369 13.20 14.13 12.84
C THR A 369 13.48 14.52 11.38
N ALA A 370 13.53 13.55 10.47
CA ALA A 370 13.74 13.78 9.04
C ALA A 370 12.61 14.63 8.43
N GLY A 371 11.36 14.35 8.79
CA GLY A 371 10.20 15.16 8.42
C GLY A 371 10.34 16.61 8.86
N VAL A 372 10.68 16.85 10.12
CA VAL A 372 10.92 18.20 10.65
C VAL A 372 12.04 18.91 9.89
N ILE A 373 13.17 18.24 9.62
CA ILE A 373 14.30 18.82 8.88
C ILE A 373 13.88 19.27 7.48
N LEU A 374 13.15 18.42 6.73
CA LEU A 374 12.71 18.78 5.38
C LEU A 374 11.66 19.88 5.38
N ILE A 375 10.74 19.89 6.36
CA ILE A 375 9.67 20.90 6.48
C ILE A 375 10.22 22.25 6.93
N ALA A 376 11.21 22.28 7.81
CA ALA A 376 11.81 23.50 8.33
C ALA A 376 12.48 24.33 7.21
N ARG A 377 13.09 23.67 6.22
CA ARG A 377 13.79 24.36 5.12
C ARG A 377 12.85 24.73 3.98
N ASN A 378 12.84 26.02 3.62
CA ASN A 378 11.96 26.56 2.57
C ASN A 378 12.06 25.79 1.23
N ALA A 379 13.27 25.41 0.80
CA ALA A 379 13.48 24.71 -0.46
C ALA A 379 12.84 23.31 -0.51
N THR A 380 12.78 22.59 0.62
CA THR A 380 12.26 21.22 0.70
C THR A 380 10.89 21.14 1.36
N ARG A 381 10.36 22.26 1.88
CA ARG A 381 9.19 22.27 2.77
C ARG A 381 7.98 21.55 2.20
N SER A 382 7.56 21.94 1.00
CA SER A 382 6.36 21.41 0.37
C SER A 382 6.48 19.93 0.03
N TYR A 383 7.67 19.49 -0.36
CA TYR A 383 7.97 18.07 -0.58
C TYR A 383 7.99 17.28 0.74
N GLY A 384 8.55 17.87 1.81
CA GLY A 384 8.54 17.28 3.15
C GLY A 384 7.11 17.07 3.66
N VAL A 385 6.25 18.09 3.53
CA VAL A 385 4.82 17.98 3.89
C VAL A 385 4.13 16.91 3.05
N TRP A 386 4.42 16.82 1.75
CA TRP A 386 3.84 15.82 0.87
C TRP A 386 4.25 14.39 1.25
N ILE A 387 5.54 14.13 1.45
CA ILE A 387 6.05 12.80 1.84
C ILE A 387 5.51 12.40 3.21
N VAL A 388 5.53 13.30 4.20
CA VAL A 388 4.95 13.06 5.53
C VAL A 388 3.44 12.82 5.43
N GLY A 389 2.73 13.56 4.57
CA GLY A 389 1.31 13.36 4.31
C GLY A 389 0.99 11.97 3.77
N ILE A 390 1.82 11.43 2.88
CA ILE A 390 1.68 10.06 2.36
C ILE A 390 1.93 9.02 3.46
N LEU A 391 2.98 9.19 4.26
CA LEU A 391 3.28 8.30 5.38
C LEU A 391 2.16 8.30 6.43
N MET A 392 1.66 9.49 6.77
CA MET A 392 0.54 9.66 7.69
C MET A 392 -0.75 9.07 7.13
N TYR A 393 -0.99 9.20 5.83
CA TYR A 393 -2.14 8.58 5.16
C TYR A 393 -2.19 7.07 5.39
N PHE A 394 -1.12 6.34 5.04
CA PHE A 394 -1.08 4.89 5.22
C PHE A 394 -1.10 4.49 6.69
N CYS A 395 -0.45 5.25 7.56
CA CYS A 395 -0.46 5.05 9.01
C CYS A 395 -1.89 5.16 9.58
N VAL A 396 -2.61 6.23 9.25
CA VAL A 396 -3.96 6.52 9.74
C VAL A 396 -4.97 5.55 9.16
N VAL A 397 -4.97 5.34 7.84
CA VAL A 397 -5.92 4.42 7.20
C VAL A 397 -5.73 3.01 7.77
N THR A 398 -4.50 2.49 7.80
CA THR A 398 -4.22 1.16 8.37
C THR A 398 -4.60 1.12 9.85
N GLY A 399 -4.24 2.11 10.65
CA GLY A 399 -4.57 2.13 12.08
C GLY A 399 -6.08 2.17 12.39
N ILE A 400 -6.88 2.76 11.49
CA ILE A 400 -8.34 2.81 11.63
C ILE A 400 -9.00 1.51 11.15
N VAL A 401 -8.56 0.96 10.02
CA VAL A 401 -9.30 -0.12 9.33
C VAL A 401 -8.65 -1.49 9.42
N GLU A 402 -7.44 -1.61 9.96
CA GLU A 402 -6.66 -2.84 9.89
C GLU A 402 -5.82 -3.06 11.15
N ILE A 403 -5.39 -4.31 11.39
CA ILE A 403 -4.41 -4.60 12.44
C ILE A 403 -3.01 -4.29 11.90
N PRO A 404 -2.20 -3.49 12.62
CA PRO A 404 -0.82 -3.23 12.26
C PRO A 404 -0.03 -4.51 12.03
N ALA A 405 0.40 -4.71 10.79
CA ALA A 405 1.28 -5.80 10.39
C ALA A 405 2.38 -5.23 9.49
N TYR A 406 3.55 -5.86 9.53
CA TYR A 406 4.68 -5.40 8.72
C TYR A 406 4.37 -5.34 7.21
N ARG A 407 3.53 -6.25 6.73
CA ARG A 407 3.01 -6.27 5.36
C ARG A 407 2.41 -4.93 4.91
N TYR A 408 1.84 -4.14 5.82
CA TYR A 408 1.31 -2.81 5.49
C TYR A 408 2.37 -1.72 5.57
N ARG A 409 3.39 -1.91 6.41
CA ARG A 409 4.53 -1.00 6.54
C ARG A 409 5.52 -1.13 5.38
N MET A 410 5.77 -2.33 4.86
CA MET A 410 6.69 -2.56 3.73
C MET A 410 6.31 -1.73 2.50
N VAL A 411 5.02 -1.46 2.33
CA VAL A 411 4.50 -0.68 1.23
C VAL A 411 5.08 0.74 1.22
N VAL A 412 5.34 1.31 2.40
CA VAL A 412 5.83 2.69 2.54
C VAL A 412 7.34 2.77 2.81
N GLU A 413 8.07 1.65 2.87
CA GLU A 413 9.51 1.66 3.10
C GLU A 413 10.31 2.52 2.12
N PRO A 414 10.02 2.54 0.80
CA PRO A 414 10.69 3.44 -0.11
C PRO A 414 10.52 4.92 0.26
N TYR A 415 9.37 5.32 0.79
CA TYR A 415 9.16 6.68 1.30
C TYR A 415 9.91 6.95 2.60
N VAL A 416 10.01 5.96 3.49
CA VAL A 416 10.79 6.07 4.72
C VAL A 416 12.27 6.32 4.40
N ALA A 417 12.85 5.52 3.51
CA ALA A 417 14.23 5.68 3.07
C ALA A 417 14.45 6.99 2.31
N LEU A 418 13.53 7.36 1.41
CA LEU A 418 13.51 8.65 0.72
C LEU A 418 13.52 9.82 1.71
N LEU A 419 12.66 9.78 2.73
CA LEU A 419 12.54 10.85 3.73
C LEU A 419 13.83 11.01 4.53
N ILE A 420 14.33 9.92 5.09
CA ILE A 420 15.55 9.92 5.92
C ILE A 420 16.77 10.27 5.07
N GLY A 421 16.92 9.64 3.90
CA GLY A 421 18.05 9.89 2.99
C GLY A 421 18.11 11.33 2.50
N SER A 422 16.95 11.92 2.19
CA SER A 422 16.85 13.35 1.86
C SER A 422 17.28 14.25 3.02
N ALA A 423 16.80 13.98 4.24
CA ALA A 423 17.13 14.79 5.41
C ALA A 423 18.62 14.70 5.80
N VAL A 424 19.22 13.52 5.70
CA VAL A 424 20.67 13.30 5.94
C VAL A 424 21.49 14.08 4.92
N ALA A 425 21.18 13.97 3.62
CA ALA A 425 21.90 14.69 2.56
C ALA A 425 21.83 16.21 2.74
N VAL A 426 20.64 16.72 3.03
CA VAL A 426 20.37 18.14 3.28
C VAL A 426 21.13 18.67 4.51
N SER A 427 21.24 17.85 5.57
CA SER A 427 21.97 18.19 6.79
C SER A 427 23.48 18.19 6.56
N ALA A 428 24.01 17.16 5.89
CA ALA A 428 25.42 17.05 5.55
C ALA A 428 25.89 18.22 4.66
N ASN A 429 25.14 18.54 3.60
CA ASN A 429 25.48 19.65 2.71
C ASN A 429 25.50 21.01 3.42
N HIS A 430 24.57 21.23 4.37
CA HIS A 430 24.58 22.46 5.17
C HIS A 430 25.82 22.58 6.06
N TRP A 431 26.23 21.47 6.66
CA TRP A 431 27.41 21.46 7.53
C TRP A 431 28.71 21.64 6.74
N ILE A 432 28.82 21.05 5.54
CA ILE A 432 29.95 21.25 4.64
C ILE A 432 30.08 22.72 4.24
N ARG A 433 28.98 23.35 3.81
CA ARG A 433 28.96 24.80 3.46
C ARG A 433 29.34 25.68 4.65
N LYS A 434 28.77 25.41 5.83
CA LYS A 434 29.11 26.16 7.05
C LYS A 434 30.60 26.06 7.43
N ARG A 435 31.28 24.97 7.07
CA ARG A 435 32.72 24.81 7.29
C ARG A 435 33.57 25.52 6.24
N SER A 436 33.16 25.50 4.97
CA SER A 436 33.88 26.23 3.91
C SER A 436 33.83 27.74 4.09
N ASP A 437 32.78 28.26 4.72
CA ASP A 437 32.59 29.70 4.91
C ASP A 437 33.34 30.26 6.14
N LYS A 438 34.02 29.41 6.94
CA LYS A 438 34.88 29.89 8.04
C LYS A 438 36.21 30.35 7.46
N PRO A 439 36.66 31.60 7.70
CA PRO A 439 37.98 32.05 7.28
C PRO A 439 39.06 31.17 7.93
N ALA A 440 40.09 30.82 7.15
CA ALA A 440 41.27 30.15 7.68
C ALA A 440 42.00 31.13 8.61
N ASN A 441 41.87 30.89 9.91
CA ASN A 441 42.60 31.63 10.96
C ASN A 441 43.97 31.03 11.20
#